data_AF-A0A959UXH0-F1
#
_entry.id   AF-A0A959UXH0-F1
#
_cell.length_a   1.000
_cell.length_b   1.000
_cell.length_c   1.000
_cell.angle_alpha   90.00
_cell.angle_beta   90.00
_cell.angle_gamma   90.00
#
_symmetry.space_group_name_H-M   'P 1'
#
loop_
_entity.id
_entity.type
_entity.pdbx_description
1 polymer ?
#
loop_
_entity_poly.entity_id
_entity_poly.type
_entity_poly.pdbx_seq_one_letter_code
_entity_poly.pdbx_strand_id
1 'polypeptide(L)'
;MLRLSVAALTRIAVADGTAQVASEPGEPLVQGIRPTEAVYLSGAGSPDLMLEGRAERRPDPAQRLDGWYQQVVRTVPGTALLYHSTRHQSRLVELAEGETLDTALLAARLHYQQLSWGPEDGSTELRILQQAFGPGISEEAAIWTGTGVQPDGVLVLRRTEGRRTWLASFRVRFTLPAGTVSVVPVETIEVPYAYGRKLTPASPLPTDNPFGHGTA
;
A
#
# COMPACT_ATOMS: atom_id res chain seq x y z
N MET A 1 -1.26 -18.71 -42.49
CA MET A 1 -0.61 -19.71 -41.62
C MET A 1 -0.77 -19.25 -40.18
N LEU A 2 -1.67 -19.88 -39.41
CA LEU A 2 -1.77 -19.68 -37.96
C LEU A 2 -0.61 -20.41 -37.27
N ARG A 3 0.07 -19.76 -36.33
CA ARG A 3 0.82 -20.44 -35.27
C ARG A 3 0.17 -20.10 -33.93
N LEU A 4 -0.66 -21.01 -33.44
CA LEU A 4 -0.91 -21.16 -32.01
C LEU A 4 0.43 -21.52 -31.35
N SER A 5 0.75 -20.92 -30.22
CA SER A 5 1.76 -21.45 -29.31
C SER A 5 1.26 -21.35 -27.87
N VAL A 6 0.69 -22.49 -27.47
CA VAL A 6 0.80 -23.20 -26.18
C VAL A 6 0.96 -22.33 -24.93
N ALA A 7 -0.08 -22.36 -24.11
CA ALA A 7 -0.09 -21.95 -22.72
C ALA A 7 1.05 -22.63 -21.92
N ALA A 8 1.98 -21.83 -21.40
CA ALA A 8 2.86 -22.28 -20.33
C ALA A 8 2.11 -22.10 -19.01
N LEU A 9 1.73 -23.23 -18.43
CA LEU A 9 1.17 -23.33 -17.09
C LEU A 9 2.28 -22.91 -16.09
N THR A 10 2.25 -21.67 -15.60
CA THR A 10 3.19 -21.22 -14.58
C THR A 10 2.90 -21.97 -13.28
N ARG A 11 3.84 -22.80 -12.84
CA ARG A 11 3.80 -23.45 -11.53
C ARG A 11 3.86 -22.36 -10.46
N ILE A 12 2.77 -22.21 -9.71
CA ILE A 12 2.75 -21.42 -8.47
C ILE A 12 3.53 -22.23 -7.43
N ALA A 13 4.81 -21.92 -7.26
CA ALA A 13 5.48 -22.25 -6.01
C ALA A 13 4.98 -21.24 -4.97
N VAL A 14 3.99 -21.65 -4.17
CA VAL A 14 3.59 -20.93 -2.97
C VAL A 14 4.74 -21.10 -1.99
N ALA A 15 5.60 -20.09 -1.89
CA ALA A 15 6.52 -19.95 -0.78
C ALA A 15 5.89 -18.95 0.19
N ASP A 16 5.65 -19.43 1.41
CA ASP A 16 5.20 -18.64 2.55
C ASP A 16 6.19 -17.49 2.83
N GLY A 17 5.66 -16.27 2.97
CA GLY A 17 6.42 -15.07 3.37
C GLY A 17 7.06 -14.33 2.18
N THR A 18 6.66 -13.07 1.97
CA THR A 18 6.92 -12.24 0.77
C THR A 18 6.53 -12.93 -0.55
N ALA A 19 5.57 -12.39 -1.31
CA ALA A 19 5.33 -12.89 -2.68
C ALA A 19 6.40 -12.35 -3.67
N GLN A 20 7.67 -12.60 -3.36
CA GLN A 20 8.73 -12.52 -4.35
C GLN A 20 8.51 -13.67 -5.34
N VAL A 21 8.23 -13.33 -6.58
CA VAL A 21 8.11 -14.30 -7.66
C VAL A 21 9.41 -14.29 -8.45
N ALA A 22 9.98 -15.46 -8.73
CA ALA A 22 11.15 -15.54 -9.58
C ALA A 22 10.79 -15.01 -10.98
N SER A 23 11.60 -14.09 -11.52
CA SER A 23 11.47 -13.67 -12.91
C SER A 23 11.59 -14.86 -13.87
N GLU A 24 10.84 -14.83 -14.96
CA GLU A 24 10.99 -15.85 -16.01
C GLU A 24 12.40 -15.73 -16.66
N PRO A 25 13.02 -16.86 -17.06
CA PRO A 25 14.30 -16.82 -17.76
C PRO A 25 14.20 -15.96 -19.03
N GLY A 26 14.93 -14.85 -19.05
CA GLY A 26 14.93 -13.90 -20.18
C GLY A 26 14.08 -12.64 -19.99
N GLU A 27 13.43 -12.42 -18.84
CA GLU A 27 12.84 -11.11 -18.53
C GLU A 27 13.95 -10.03 -18.54
N PRO A 28 13.78 -8.93 -19.31
CA PRO A 28 14.80 -7.91 -19.40
C PRO A 28 14.99 -7.23 -18.04
N LEU A 29 16.24 -7.13 -17.59
CA LEU A 29 16.60 -6.29 -16.46
C LEU A 29 16.25 -4.84 -16.81
N VAL A 30 15.33 -4.26 -16.05
CA VAL A 30 15.00 -2.84 -16.21
C VAL A 30 15.78 -2.06 -15.18
N GLN A 31 16.76 -1.28 -15.64
CA GLN A 31 17.49 -0.37 -14.80
C GLN A 31 16.85 1.02 -14.82
N GLY A 32 16.91 1.71 -13.68
CA GLY A 32 16.50 3.11 -13.59
C GLY A 32 15.08 3.33 -13.11
N ILE A 33 14.60 4.57 -13.29
CA ILE A 33 13.29 4.98 -12.80
C ILE A 33 12.20 4.33 -13.65
N ARG A 34 11.33 3.56 -13.00
CA ARG A 34 10.13 2.99 -13.61
C ARG A 34 9.04 4.06 -13.80
N PRO A 35 8.25 3.99 -14.88
CA PRO A 35 7.15 4.92 -15.10
C PRO A 35 6.08 4.75 -14.01
N THR A 36 5.35 5.84 -13.77
CA THR A 36 4.23 5.85 -12.85
C THR A 36 3.03 5.09 -13.42
N GLU A 37 2.41 4.24 -12.61
CA GLU A 37 1.22 3.47 -12.97
C GLU A 37 0.10 3.70 -11.96
N ALA A 38 -1.12 3.87 -12.45
CA ALA A 38 -2.32 4.03 -11.64
C ALA A 38 -2.93 2.66 -11.33
N VAL A 39 -3.24 2.41 -10.06
CA VAL A 39 -3.81 1.13 -9.60
C VAL A 39 -5.25 1.35 -9.13
N TYR A 40 -6.15 0.55 -9.68
CA TYR A 40 -7.57 0.57 -9.38
C TYR A 40 -7.94 -0.72 -8.64
N LEU A 41 -8.29 -0.58 -7.37
CA LEU A 41 -8.66 -1.66 -6.45
C LEU A 41 -10.13 -1.55 -6.05
N SER A 42 -10.62 -0.32 -5.90
CA SER A 42 -12.01 -0.02 -5.65
C SER A 42 -12.80 0.17 -6.95
N GLY A 43 -14.12 0.02 -6.86
CA GLY A 43 -15.04 0.33 -7.95
C GLY A 43 -15.33 1.84 -8.11
N ALA A 44 -14.46 2.72 -7.60
CA ALA A 44 -14.72 4.16 -7.52
C ALA A 44 -14.56 4.89 -8.86
N GLY A 45 -13.88 4.28 -9.84
CA GLY A 45 -13.62 4.87 -11.16
C GLY A 45 -12.43 5.84 -11.18
N SER A 46 -11.89 6.18 -10.02
CA SER A 46 -10.59 6.85 -9.83
C SER A 46 -9.57 5.86 -9.24
N PRO A 47 -8.25 6.07 -9.41
CA PRO A 47 -7.26 5.18 -8.85
C PRO A 47 -7.26 5.23 -7.31
N ASP A 48 -6.82 4.15 -6.68
CA ASP A 48 -6.67 4.06 -5.22
C ASP A 48 -5.22 4.25 -4.80
N LEU A 49 -4.30 3.73 -5.62
CA LEU A 49 -2.86 3.77 -5.39
C LEU A 49 -2.13 4.20 -6.68
N MET A 50 -0.92 4.71 -6.50
CA MET A 50 0.04 4.99 -7.57
C MET A 50 1.30 4.16 -7.32
N LEU A 51 1.71 3.37 -8.30
CA LEU A 51 3.03 2.75 -8.32
C LEU A 51 4.00 3.75 -8.95
N GLU A 52 4.98 4.24 -8.21
CA GLU A 52 5.87 5.32 -8.63
C GLU A 52 7.33 4.88 -8.55
N GLY A 53 8.09 5.16 -9.61
CA GLY A 53 9.55 5.14 -9.57
C GLY A 53 10.10 6.51 -9.21
N ARG A 54 11.11 6.58 -8.33
CA ARG A 54 11.85 7.83 -8.06
C ARG A 54 13.33 7.59 -7.80
N ALA A 55 14.14 8.62 -8.00
CA ALA A 55 15.53 8.62 -7.55
C ALA A 55 15.64 9.35 -6.20
N GLU A 56 16.20 8.67 -5.21
CA GLU A 56 16.64 9.26 -3.96
C GLU A 56 18.16 9.46 -4.03
N ARG A 57 18.61 10.71 -4.13
CA ARG A 57 20.05 11.02 -4.09
C ARG A 57 20.54 10.90 -2.65
N ARG A 58 21.48 9.99 -2.44
CA ARG A 58 22.18 9.79 -1.17
C ARG A 58 23.63 9.45 -1.49
N PRO A 59 24.45 10.46 -1.81
CA PRO A 59 25.80 10.22 -2.27
C PRO A 59 26.67 9.59 -1.17
N ASP A 60 27.40 8.55 -1.52
CA ASP A 60 28.53 8.03 -0.76
C ASP A 60 29.78 8.05 -1.67
N PRO A 61 30.62 9.10 -1.55
CA PRO A 61 31.81 9.26 -2.38
C PRO A 61 32.82 8.12 -2.23
N ALA A 62 32.90 7.47 -1.06
CA ALA A 62 33.85 6.39 -0.83
C ALA A 62 33.50 5.15 -1.67
N GLN A 63 32.21 4.89 -1.85
CA GLN A 63 31.70 3.82 -2.70
C GLN A 63 31.40 4.26 -4.12
N ARG A 64 31.59 5.55 -4.44
CA ARG A 64 31.15 6.16 -5.71
C ARG A 64 29.68 5.84 -6.02
N LEU A 65 28.85 5.83 -4.98
CA LEU A 65 27.40 5.66 -5.02
C LEU A 65 26.76 7.04 -5.06
N ASP A 66 25.84 7.27 -6.00
CA ASP A 66 25.12 8.55 -6.11
C ASP A 66 23.77 8.50 -5.41
N GLY A 67 23.17 7.31 -5.30
CA GLY A 67 21.93 7.09 -4.57
C GLY A 67 21.20 5.82 -4.97
N TRP A 68 19.88 5.86 -4.81
CA TRP A 68 19.00 4.72 -5.00
C TRP A 68 17.82 5.08 -5.90
N TYR A 69 17.54 4.26 -6.91
CA TYR A 69 16.21 4.21 -7.51
C TYR A 69 15.29 3.45 -6.56
N GLN A 70 14.07 3.94 -6.37
CA GLN A 70 13.05 3.33 -5.53
C GLN A 70 11.80 3.07 -6.35
N GLN A 71 11.14 1.96 -6.05
CA GLN A 71 9.73 1.75 -6.41
C GLN A 71 8.87 1.78 -5.16
N VAL A 72 7.88 2.66 -5.18
CA VAL A 72 6.96 2.86 -4.06
C VAL A 72 5.52 2.70 -4.51
N VAL A 73 4.68 2.19 -3.62
CA VAL A 73 3.22 2.21 -3.79
C VAL A 73 2.67 3.29 -2.87
N ARG A 74 2.12 4.36 -3.44
CA ARG A 74 1.57 5.51 -2.71
C ARG A 74 0.06 5.51 -2.76
N THR A 75 -0.60 5.85 -1.65
CA THR A 75 -2.04 6.13 -1.63
C THR A 75 -2.38 7.42 -2.39
N VAL A 76 -3.54 7.51 -3.03
CA VAL A 76 -4.05 8.80 -3.51
C VAL A 76 -4.96 9.48 -2.48
N PRO A 77 -5.25 10.79 -2.63
CA PRO A 77 -6.19 11.48 -1.74
C PRO A 77 -7.57 10.83 -1.72
N GLY A 78 -8.10 10.55 -0.54
CA GLY A 78 -9.35 9.80 -0.30
C GLY A 78 -9.14 8.30 -0.04
N THR A 79 -7.90 7.82 -0.08
CA THR A 79 -7.52 6.43 0.20
C THR A 79 -6.71 6.36 1.50
N ALA A 80 -7.08 5.45 2.42
CA ALA A 80 -6.32 5.17 3.63
C ALA A 80 -6.03 3.67 3.78
N LEU A 81 -4.81 3.33 4.18
CA LEU A 81 -4.46 1.97 4.60
C LEU A 81 -4.91 1.72 6.05
N LEU A 82 -5.18 0.46 6.36
CA LEU A 82 -5.56 0.01 7.71
C LEU A 82 -4.33 -0.34 8.54
N TYR A 83 -4.29 0.17 9.77
CA TYR A 83 -3.20 -0.06 10.73
C TYR A 83 -3.71 -0.64 12.04
N HIS A 84 -2.89 -1.45 12.69
CA HIS A 84 -2.99 -1.74 14.12
C HIS A 84 -2.67 -0.49 14.92
N SER A 85 -3.58 -0.13 15.82
CA SER A 85 -3.39 0.94 16.78
C SER A 85 -2.60 0.40 17.98
N THR A 86 -1.29 0.57 18.00
CA THR A 86 -0.48 0.31 19.19
C THR A 86 -0.02 1.61 19.84
N ARG A 87 0.31 1.58 21.13
CA ARG A 87 0.69 2.79 21.90
C ARG A 87 1.93 3.51 21.38
N HIS A 88 2.78 2.84 20.59
CA HIS A 88 4.09 3.37 20.19
C HIS A 88 4.40 3.23 18.70
N GLN A 89 3.65 2.40 17.96
CA GLN A 89 3.88 2.15 16.53
C GLN A 89 2.56 1.87 15.80
N SER A 90 2.44 2.33 14.56
CA SER A 90 1.36 1.92 13.67
C SER A 90 1.92 0.86 12.71
N ARG A 91 1.44 -0.37 12.81
CA ARG A 91 1.80 -1.47 11.89
C ARG A 91 0.65 -1.70 10.93
N LEU A 92 0.92 -1.91 9.64
CA LEU A 92 -0.12 -2.28 8.68
C LEU A 92 -0.85 -3.55 9.12
N VAL A 93 -2.16 -3.59 8.90
CA VAL A 93 -2.93 -4.83 9.03
C VAL A 93 -2.62 -5.71 7.82
N GLU A 94 -2.25 -6.94 8.10
CA GLU A 94 -2.00 -7.98 7.12
C GLU A 94 -2.98 -9.12 7.42
N LEU A 95 -3.96 -9.33 6.53
CA LEU A 95 -4.87 -10.48 6.63
C LEU A 95 -4.13 -11.74 6.19
N ALA A 96 -4.42 -12.86 6.85
CA ALA A 96 -3.87 -14.16 6.49
C ALA A 96 -4.36 -14.60 5.11
N GLU A 97 -3.64 -15.53 4.49
CA GLU A 97 -4.09 -16.08 3.21
C GLU A 97 -5.44 -16.82 3.37
N GLY A 98 -6.41 -16.44 2.55
CA GLY A 98 -7.78 -16.98 2.61
C GLY A 98 -8.67 -16.32 3.67
N GLU A 99 -8.15 -15.39 4.46
CA GLU A 99 -8.96 -14.56 5.36
C GLU A 99 -9.80 -13.57 4.54
N THR A 100 -11.12 -13.66 4.68
CA THR A 100 -12.08 -12.77 4.01
C THR A 100 -12.18 -11.44 4.73
N LEU A 101 -12.59 -10.40 4.01
CA LEU A 101 -12.80 -9.07 4.59
C LEU A 101 -14.07 -9.04 5.48
N ASP A 102 -13.94 -9.44 6.75
CA ASP A 102 -15.03 -9.39 7.72
C ASP A 102 -15.29 -7.96 8.21
N THR A 103 -16.28 -7.31 7.61
CA THR A 103 -16.68 -5.93 7.96
C THR A 103 -17.23 -5.82 9.39
N ALA A 104 -17.88 -6.84 9.95
CA ALA A 104 -18.37 -6.74 11.33
C ALA A 104 -17.21 -6.74 12.32
N LEU A 105 -16.24 -7.64 12.11
CA LEU A 105 -15.03 -7.71 12.94
C LEU A 105 -14.18 -6.44 12.80
N LEU A 106 -13.98 -5.95 11.57
CA LEU A 106 -13.24 -4.71 11.33
C LEU A 106 -13.91 -3.51 12.02
N ALA A 107 -15.23 -3.38 11.92
CA ALA A 107 -15.99 -2.32 12.58
C ALA A 107 -15.82 -2.38 14.11
N ALA A 108 -15.92 -3.58 14.70
CA ALA A 108 -15.72 -3.76 16.14
C ALA A 108 -14.29 -3.36 16.56
N ARG A 109 -13.26 -3.82 15.83
CA ARG A 109 -11.86 -3.48 16.14
C ARG A 109 -11.54 -1.99 15.96
N LEU A 110 -12.16 -1.32 14.99
CA LEU A 110 -12.07 0.13 14.80
C LEU A 110 -12.78 0.87 15.95
N HIS A 111 -13.95 0.40 16.38
CA HIS A 111 -14.70 0.97 17.51
C HIS A 111 -13.91 0.92 18.81
N TYR A 112 -13.30 -0.23 19.12
CA TYR A 112 -12.45 -0.41 20.29
C TYR A 112 -11.03 0.13 20.12
N GLN A 113 -10.76 0.90 19.05
CA GLN A 113 -9.46 1.54 18.78
C GLN A 113 -8.28 0.55 18.75
N GLN A 114 -8.55 -0.71 18.40
CA GLN A 114 -7.52 -1.72 18.12
C GLN A 114 -6.95 -1.54 16.72
N LEU A 115 -7.74 -0.96 15.82
CA LEU A 115 -7.35 -0.58 14.47
C LEU A 115 -7.58 0.92 14.25
N SER A 116 -6.90 1.47 13.25
CA SER A 116 -7.08 2.83 12.79
C SER A 116 -6.83 2.93 11.29
N TRP A 117 -7.48 3.91 10.68
CA TRP A 117 -7.17 4.31 9.31
C TRP A 117 -5.99 5.26 9.32
N GLY A 118 -5.06 5.05 8.39
CA GLY A 118 -3.99 5.99 8.09
C GLY A 118 -4.54 7.31 7.52
N PRO A 119 -3.63 8.24 7.18
CA PRO A 119 -4.02 9.50 6.57
C PRO A 119 -4.63 9.29 5.18
N GLU A 120 -5.63 10.10 4.84
CA GLU A 120 -6.34 10.08 3.55
C GLU A 120 -5.88 11.19 2.59
N ASP A 121 -4.80 11.88 2.89
CA ASP A 121 -4.24 12.98 2.09
C ASP A 121 -3.34 12.49 0.95
N GLY A 122 -3.15 11.18 0.82
CA GLY A 122 -2.24 10.56 -0.16
C GLY A 122 -0.78 10.51 0.28
N SER A 123 -0.47 10.83 1.54
CA SER A 123 0.91 10.84 2.05
C SER A 123 1.48 9.45 2.36
N THR A 124 0.64 8.41 2.39
CA THR A 124 1.10 7.06 2.77
C THR A 124 1.87 6.41 1.62
N GLU A 125 3.12 6.02 1.88
CA GLU A 125 4.01 5.36 0.92
C GLU A 125 4.51 4.00 1.46
N LEU A 126 4.41 2.96 0.63
CA LEU A 126 5.01 1.66 0.86
C LEU A 126 6.25 1.54 -0.03
N ARG A 127 7.44 1.42 0.57
CA ARG A 127 8.69 1.28 -0.18
C ARG A 127 8.93 -0.20 -0.50
N ILE A 128 8.85 -0.57 -1.77
CA ILE A 128 8.86 -1.99 -2.17
C ILE A 128 10.25 -2.43 -2.61
N LEU A 129 10.80 -1.78 -3.63
CA LEU A 129 12.09 -2.12 -4.21
C LEU A 129 13.06 -0.94 -4.23
N GLN A 130 14.34 -1.25 -4.24
CA GLN A 130 15.43 -0.30 -4.44
C GLN A 130 16.54 -0.88 -5.32
N GLN A 131 17.22 -0.01 -6.07
CA GLN A 131 18.36 -0.32 -6.93
C GLN A 131 19.41 0.78 -6.77
N ALA A 132 20.65 0.39 -6.47
CA ALA A 132 21.76 1.33 -6.34
C ALA A 132 22.14 1.93 -7.71
N PHE A 133 22.55 3.20 -7.74
CA PHE A 133 23.14 3.81 -8.93
C PHE A 133 24.31 4.72 -8.58
N GLY A 134 25.28 4.80 -9.49
CA GLY A 134 26.47 5.63 -9.36
C GLY A 134 27.64 5.04 -10.14
N PRO A 135 28.70 5.82 -10.37
CA PRO A 135 29.85 5.40 -11.16
C PRO A 135 30.68 4.27 -10.51
N GLY A 136 30.47 3.95 -9.24
CA GLY A 136 31.07 2.79 -8.56
C GLY A 136 30.24 1.53 -8.54
N ILE A 137 29.01 1.57 -9.06
CA ILE A 137 28.08 0.44 -9.00
C ILE A 137 28.28 -0.44 -10.24
N SER A 138 28.63 -1.71 -10.03
CA SER A 138 28.73 -2.69 -11.11
C SER A 138 27.35 -3.09 -11.63
N GLU A 139 27.28 -3.68 -12.82
CA GLU A 139 26.01 -4.19 -13.38
C GLU A 139 25.37 -5.26 -12.48
N GLU A 140 26.18 -6.11 -11.85
CA GLU A 140 25.72 -7.12 -10.89
C GLU A 140 25.14 -6.51 -9.61
N ALA A 141 25.67 -5.34 -9.18
CA ALA A 141 25.16 -4.60 -8.03
C ALA A 141 23.98 -3.69 -8.40
N ALA A 142 23.83 -3.32 -9.68
CA ALA A 142 22.73 -2.54 -10.22
C ALA A 142 21.50 -3.42 -10.51
N ILE A 143 21.10 -4.25 -9.56
CA ILE A 143 19.87 -5.06 -9.59
C ILE A 143 18.85 -4.50 -8.60
N TRP A 144 17.58 -4.79 -8.85
CA TRP A 144 16.55 -4.48 -7.88
C TRP A 144 16.63 -5.42 -6.68
N THR A 145 16.36 -4.87 -5.50
CA THR A 145 16.34 -5.60 -4.23
C THR A 145 15.14 -5.14 -3.40
N GLY A 146 14.60 -6.02 -2.57
CA GLY A 146 13.56 -5.65 -1.60
C GLY A 146 14.12 -4.70 -0.54
N THR A 147 13.30 -3.77 -0.06
CA THR A 147 13.71 -2.80 0.99
C THR A 147 13.79 -3.42 2.39
N GLY A 148 13.24 -4.63 2.57
CA GLY A 148 13.17 -5.34 3.85
C GLY A 148 12.02 -4.88 4.76
N VAL A 149 11.20 -3.93 4.31
CA VAL A 149 10.05 -3.37 5.05
C VAL A 149 8.75 -3.57 4.26
N GLN A 150 8.76 -4.47 3.28
CA GLN A 150 7.58 -4.79 2.49
C GLN A 150 6.53 -5.53 3.34
N PRO A 151 5.24 -5.27 3.09
CA PRO A 151 4.15 -6.06 3.66
C PRO A 151 4.13 -7.46 3.04
N ASP A 152 3.93 -8.49 3.85
CA ASP A 152 3.95 -9.89 3.41
C ASP A 152 2.55 -10.47 3.17
N GLY A 153 1.55 -9.95 3.88
CA GLY A 153 0.17 -10.40 3.80
C GLY A 153 -0.74 -9.59 2.87
N VAL A 154 -2.04 -9.83 3.00
CA VAL A 154 -3.07 -9.06 2.29
C VAL A 154 -3.32 -7.77 3.04
N LEU A 155 -3.06 -6.64 2.39
CA LEU A 155 -3.34 -5.32 2.93
C LEU A 155 -4.79 -4.94 2.73
N VAL A 156 -5.28 -4.04 3.59
CA VAL A 156 -6.63 -3.47 3.50
C VAL A 156 -6.54 -1.96 3.32
N LEU A 157 -7.28 -1.45 2.36
CA LEU A 157 -7.51 -0.03 2.17
C LEU A 157 -8.99 0.32 2.30
N ARG A 158 -9.25 1.57 2.66
CA ARG A 158 -10.53 2.24 2.49
C ARG A 158 -10.39 3.32 1.43
N ARG A 159 -11.34 3.34 0.48
CA ARG A 159 -11.51 4.42 -0.49
C ARG A 159 -12.81 5.16 -0.20
N THR A 160 -12.77 6.48 -0.14
CA THR A 160 -13.99 7.31 -0.08
C THR A 160 -13.99 8.29 -1.24
N GLU A 161 -15.04 8.24 -2.05
CA GLU A 161 -15.26 9.18 -3.16
C GLU A 161 -16.71 9.68 -3.14
N GLY A 162 -16.88 10.99 -3.00
CA GLY A 162 -18.19 11.59 -2.78
C GLY A 162 -18.88 11.03 -1.52
N ARG A 163 -20.02 10.35 -1.70
CA ARG A 163 -20.80 9.72 -0.62
C ARG A 163 -20.66 8.19 -0.56
N ARG A 164 -19.77 7.62 -1.36
CA ARG A 164 -19.55 6.17 -1.42
C ARG A 164 -18.23 5.82 -0.76
N THR A 165 -18.23 4.69 -0.07
CA THR A 165 -17.05 4.18 0.62
C THR A 165 -16.89 2.71 0.26
N TRP A 166 -15.67 2.33 -0.12
CA TRP A 166 -15.30 0.95 -0.38
C TRP A 166 -14.18 0.53 0.55
N LEU A 167 -14.19 -0.74 0.88
CA LEU A 167 -13.02 -1.43 1.40
C LEU A 167 -12.49 -2.33 0.29
N ALA A 168 -11.17 -2.32 0.10
CA ALA A 168 -10.52 -3.24 -0.82
C ALA A 168 -9.35 -3.91 -0.10
N SER A 169 -9.20 -5.20 -0.34
CA SER A 169 -8.04 -5.98 0.09
C SER A 169 -7.17 -6.30 -1.12
N PHE A 170 -5.85 -6.24 -0.95
CA PHE A 170 -4.90 -6.38 -2.05
C PHE A 170 -3.56 -6.94 -1.58
N ARG A 171 -2.78 -7.48 -2.51
CA ARG A 171 -1.40 -7.93 -2.29
C ARG A 171 -0.44 -7.14 -3.14
N VAL A 172 0.73 -6.84 -2.60
CA VAL A 172 1.86 -6.34 -3.39
C VAL A 172 2.76 -7.53 -3.71
N ARG A 173 3.08 -7.71 -4.98
CA ARG A 173 4.01 -8.74 -5.47
C ARG A 173 5.15 -8.06 -6.21
N PHE A 174 6.30 -8.71 -6.23
CA PHE A 174 7.41 -8.23 -7.03
C PHE A 174 8.26 -9.37 -7.57
N THR A 175 8.96 -9.11 -8.67
CA THR A 175 9.91 -10.04 -9.26
C THR A 175 11.34 -9.55 -9.11
N LEU A 176 12.25 -10.47 -8.80
CA LEU A 176 13.68 -10.21 -8.77
C LEU A 176 14.41 -11.14 -9.76
N PRO A 177 15.49 -10.68 -10.41
CA PRO A 177 16.11 -9.35 -10.30
C PRO A 177 15.47 -8.27 -11.19
N ALA A 178 14.45 -8.59 -11.99
CA ALA A 178 13.87 -7.66 -12.97
C ALA A 178 13.25 -6.42 -12.32
N GLY A 179 12.79 -6.53 -11.07
CA GLY A 179 12.21 -5.43 -10.30
C GLY A 179 10.89 -4.97 -10.87
N THR A 180 10.02 -5.91 -11.24
CA THR A 180 8.64 -5.61 -11.62
C THR A 180 7.80 -5.68 -10.36
N VAL A 181 7.04 -4.63 -10.05
CA VAL A 181 6.09 -4.61 -8.92
C VAL A 181 4.69 -4.67 -9.49
N SER A 182 3.83 -5.50 -8.90
CA SER A 182 2.41 -5.57 -9.22
C SER A 182 1.56 -5.49 -7.97
N VAL A 183 0.39 -4.88 -8.10
CA VAL A 183 -0.61 -4.81 -7.04
C VAL A 183 -1.81 -5.63 -7.49
N VAL A 184 -2.13 -6.68 -6.74
CA VAL A 184 -3.15 -7.66 -7.09
C VAL A 184 -4.36 -7.47 -6.18
N PRO A 185 -5.54 -7.11 -6.70
CA PRO A 185 -6.76 -7.05 -5.90
C PRO A 185 -7.15 -8.46 -5.43
N VAL A 186 -7.68 -8.55 -4.21
CA VAL A 186 -8.17 -9.80 -3.61
C VAL A 186 -9.69 -9.74 -3.49
N GLU A 187 -10.22 -8.74 -2.79
CA GLU A 187 -11.65 -8.58 -2.55
C GLU A 187 -12.01 -7.09 -2.43
N THR A 188 -13.19 -6.70 -2.89
CA THR A 188 -13.70 -5.33 -2.77
C THR A 188 -15.16 -5.33 -2.35
N ILE A 189 -15.49 -4.54 -1.33
CA ILE A 189 -16.83 -4.45 -0.75
C ILE A 189 -17.23 -2.98 -0.58
N GLU A 190 -18.43 -2.61 -1.00
CA GLU A 190 -19.02 -1.30 -0.69
C GLU A 190 -19.58 -1.31 0.73
N VAL A 191 -19.25 -0.30 1.51
CA VAL A 191 -19.64 -0.16 2.92
C VAL A 191 -20.36 1.17 3.15
N PRO A 192 -21.11 1.32 4.27
CA PRO A 192 -21.75 2.58 4.59
C PRO A 192 -20.77 3.77 4.54
N TYR A 193 -21.28 4.94 4.14
CA TYR A 193 -20.47 6.15 4.10
C TYR A 193 -19.80 6.42 5.45
N ALA A 194 -18.53 6.85 5.40
CA ALA A 194 -17.71 7.13 6.58
C ALA A 194 -17.46 5.91 7.49
N TYR A 195 -17.56 4.69 6.94
CA TYR A 195 -17.28 3.44 7.65
C TYR A 195 -15.98 3.51 8.47
N GLY A 196 -16.12 3.31 9.78
CA GLY A 196 -14.99 3.26 10.70
C GLY A 196 -14.22 4.58 10.85
N ARG A 197 -14.76 5.73 10.41
CA ARG A 197 -14.23 7.04 10.81
C ARG A 197 -14.57 7.27 12.28
N LYS A 198 -13.64 7.86 13.02
CA LYS A 198 -13.95 8.45 14.32
C LYS A 198 -14.99 9.55 14.05
N LEU A 199 -16.24 9.31 14.45
CA LEU A 199 -17.19 10.41 14.57
C LEU A 199 -16.60 11.33 15.62
N THR A 200 -16.20 12.54 15.23
CA THR A 200 -15.97 13.60 16.20
C THR A 200 -17.24 13.65 17.04
N PRO A 201 -17.19 13.50 18.38
CA PRO A 201 -18.39 13.66 19.18
C PRO A 201 -18.96 15.03 18.80
N ALA A 202 -20.24 15.07 18.46
CA ALA A 202 -20.91 16.33 18.17
C ALA A 202 -20.54 17.29 19.30
N SER A 203 -20.08 18.50 18.95
CA SER A 203 -19.89 19.54 19.97
C SER A 203 -21.14 19.53 20.84
N PRO A 204 -21.03 19.39 22.18
CA PRO A 204 -22.20 19.49 23.01
C PRO A 204 -22.90 20.80 22.62
N LEU A 205 -24.19 20.70 22.28
CA LEU A 205 -25.01 21.87 22.03
C LEU A 205 -24.74 22.85 23.18
N PRO A 206 -24.51 24.15 22.92
CA PRO A 206 -24.31 25.11 23.98
C PRO A 206 -25.49 24.96 24.95
N THR A 207 -25.19 24.48 26.15
CA THR A 207 -26.19 24.43 27.22
C THR A 207 -26.44 25.89 27.55
N ASP A 208 -27.53 26.45 27.02
CA ASP A 208 -28.11 27.66 27.60
C ASP A 208 -28.31 27.33 29.07
N ASN A 209 -27.44 27.91 29.92
CA ASN A 209 -27.58 27.82 31.36
C ASN A 209 -28.35 29.07 31.79
N PRO A 210 -29.68 29.01 31.96
CA PRO A 210 -30.47 30.16 32.38
C PRO A 210 -30.22 30.59 33.83
N PHE A 211 -29.29 29.94 34.55
CA PHE A 211 -29.01 30.20 35.97
C PHE A 211 -27.58 30.67 36.26
N GLY A 212 -26.95 31.40 35.33
CA GLY A 212 -25.72 32.14 35.61
C GLY A 212 -25.96 33.26 36.63
N HIS A 213 -25.89 32.94 37.92
CA HIS A 213 -25.86 33.95 38.98
C HIS A 213 -24.53 34.71 38.90
N GLY A 214 -24.59 35.97 38.46
CA GLY A 214 -23.53 36.94 38.68
C GLY A 214 -23.37 37.17 40.18
N THR A 215 -22.16 36.99 40.69
CA THR A 215 -21.78 37.52 42.00
C THR A 215 -20.98 38.79 41.76
N ALA A 216 -21.39 39.81 42.52
CA ALA A 216 -20.92 41.19 42.54
C ALA A 216 -19.43 41.36 42.86
#